data_AF-A0A139N1A4-F1
#
_entry.id   AF-A0A139N1A4-F1
#
_cell.length_a   1.000
_cell.length_b   1.000
_cell.length_c   1.000
_cell.angle_alpha   90.00
_cell.angle_beta   90.00
_cell.angle_gamma   90.00
#
_symmetry.space_group_name_H-M   'P 1'
#
loop_
_entity.id
_entity.type
_entity.pdbx_description
1 polymer ?
#
loop_
_entity_poly.entity_id
_entity_poly.type
_entity_poly.pdbx_seq_one_letter_code
_entity_poly.pdbx_strand_id
1 'polypeptide(L)' 'MKHIDLLNLTYDEAVDISLEEIKVMKAIDEPLWEELDRKREEYIRIHGEVELDDEDE' A
#
# COMPACT_ATOMS: atom_id res chain seq x y z
N MET A 1 0.49 9.62 16.85
CA MET A 1 1.26 10.04 15.66
C MET A 1 0.82 11.44 15.30
N LYS A 2 1.74 12.40 15.14
CA LYS A 2 1.42 13.70 14.55
C LYS A 2 1.72 13.58 13.06
N HIS A 3 0.69 13.63 12.23
CA HIS A 3 0.90 13.73 10.79
C HIS A 3 1.49 15.12 10.52
N ILE A 4 2.78 15.17 10.17
CA ILE A 4 3.44 16.42 9.78
C ILE A 4 2.95 16.77 8.37
N ASP A 5 2.81 18.07 8.06
CA ASP A 5 2.49 18.53 6.72
C ASP A 5 3.64 18.16 5.76
N LEU A 6 3.42 17.10 4.98
CA LEU A 6 4.39 16.55 4.01
C LEU A 6 4.88 17.59 3.01
N LEU A 7 4.05 18.60 2.70
CA LEU A 7 4.36 19.69 1.77
C LEU A 7 5.57 20.56 2.19
N ASN A 8 5.98 20.50 3.45
CA ASN A 8 7.13 21.26 3.96
C ASN A 8 8.40 20.40 4.14
N LEU A 9 8.35 19.11 3.80
CA LEU A 9 9.48 18.19 3.93
C LEU A 9 10.16 17.98 2.58
N THR A 10 11.47 17.79 2.63
CA THR A 10 12.19 17.19 1.50
C THR A 10 11.81 15.72 1.36
N TYR A 11 12.09 15.14 0.20
CA TYR A 11 11.84 13.72 -0.05
C TYR A 11 12.52 12.82 0.99
N ASP A 12 13.80 13.05 1.27
CA ASP A 12 14.57 12.24 2.22
C ASP A 12 14.01 12.32 3.64
N GLU A 13 13.62 13.53 4.08
CA GLU A 13 13.00 13.73 5.40
C GLU A 13 11.65 13.01 5.51
N ALA A 14 10.83 13.06 4.46
CA ALA A 14 9.56 12.34 4.43
C ALA A 14 9.77 10.82 4.44
N VAL A 15 10.77 10.32 3.71
CA VAL A 15 11.13 8.90 3.68
C VAL A 15 11.56 8.43 5.07
N ASP A 16 12.48 9.12 5.73
CA ASP A 16 12.97 8.74 7.06
C ASP A 16 11.85 8.69 8.10
N ILE A 17 10.95 9.69 8.10
CA ILE A 17 9.77 9.71 8.97
C ILE A 17 8.86 8.51 8.67
N SER A 18 8.56 8.26 7.40
CA SER A 18 7.67 7.16 6.99
C SER A 18 8.21 5.79 7.42
N LEU A 19 9.53 5.59 7.36
CA LEU A 19 10.17 4.33 7.77
C LEU A 19 10.06 4.11 9.28
N GLU A 20 10.24 5.15 10.09
CA GLU A 20 10.04 5.04 11.54
C GLU A 20 8.58 4.81 11.92
N GLU A 21 7.64 5.44 11.19
CA GLU A 21 6.21 5.20 11.40
C GLU A 21 5.82 3.75 11.08
N ILE A 22 6.28 3.20 9.96
CA ILE A 22 6.00 1.80 9.57
C ILE A 22 6.48 0.81 10.63
N LYS A 23 7.64 1.04 11.25
CA LYS A 23 8.19 0.14 12.29
C LYS A 23 7.27 -0.02 13.50
N VAL A 24 6.45 1.00 13.80
CA VAL A 24 5.52 0.99 14.94
C VAL A 24 4.06 0.77 14.53
N MET A 25 3.77 0.72 13.23
CA MET A 25 2.46 0.38 12.72
C MET A 25 2.11 -1.07 13.09
N LYS A 26 0.89 -1.25 13.59
CA LYS A 26 0.34 -2.58 13.87
C LYS A 26 -0.40 -3.06 12.65
N ALA A 27 -0.14 -4.30 12.24
CA ALA A 27 -1.02 -5.00 11.32
C ALA A 27 -2.43 -5.08 11.94
N ILE A 28 -3.43 -4.81 11.13
CA ILE A 28 -4.83 -4.90 11.54
C ILE A 28 -5.41 -6.14 10.88
N ASP A 29 -5.68 -7.17 11.68
CA ASP A 29 -6.32 -8.40 11.25
C ASP A 29 -7.84 -8.19 11.17
N GLU A 30 -8.27 -7.45 10.16
CA GLU A 30 -9.68 -7.25 9.85
C GLU A 30 -10.26 -8.44 9.06
N PRO A 31 -11.45 -8.96 9.44
CA PRO A 31 -12.12 -10.05 8.70
C PRO A 31 -12.37 -9.75 7.21
N LEU A 32 -12.36 -8.46 6.84
CA LEU A 32 -12.52 -8.01 5.46
C LEU A 32 -11.37 -8.45 4.55
N TRP A 33 -10.16 -8.62 5.08
CA TRP A 33 -8.99 -9.00 4.28
C TRP A 33 -9.16 -10.37 3.64
N GLU A 34 -9.66 -11.36 4.39
CA GLU A 34 -9.93 -12.71 3.86
C GLU A 34 -10.98 -12.69 2.74
N GLU A 35 -12.02 -11.86 2.89
CA GLU A 35 -13.05 -11.72 1.86
C GLU A 35 -12.50 -11.05 0.60
N LEU A 36 -11.68 -10.02 0.77
CA LEU A 36 -11.05 -9.27 -0.32
C LEU A 36 -10.08 -10.14 -1.10
N ASP A 37 -9.25 -10.92 -0.41
CA ASP A 37 -8.32 -11.87 -1.03
C ASP A 37 -9.05 -12.90 -1.87
N ARG A 38 -10.12 -13.51 -1.32
CA ARG A 38 -10.96 -14.45 -2.08
C ARG A 38 -11.58 -13.82 -3.34
N LYS A 39 -12.07 -12.58 -3.24
CA LYS A 39 -12.64 -11.84 -4.38
C LYS A 39 -11.58 -11.52 -5.43
N ARG A 40 -10.36 -11.17 -5.01
CA ARG A 40 -9.22 -10.91 -5.90
C ARG A 40 -8.81 -12.17 -6.65
N GLU A 41 -8.70 -13.30 -5.97
CA GLU A 41 -8.42 -14.59 -6.60
C GLU A 41 -9.49 -14.98 -7.63
N GLU A 42 -10.77 -14.79 -7.29
CA GLU A 42 -11.88 -15.04 -8.21
C GLU A 42 -11.80 -14.14 -9.45
N TYR A 43 -11.48 -12.86 -9.26
CA TYR A 43 -11.31 -11.90 -10.36
C TYR A 43 -10.16 -12.31 -11.28
N ILE A 44 -8.98 -12.61 -10.74
CA ILE A 44 -7.80 -13.04 -11.52
C ILE A 44 -8.12 -14.33 -12.29
N ARG A 45 -8.83 -15.27 -11.67
CA ARG A 45 -9.22 -16.52 -12.34
C ARG A 45 -10.13 -16.29 -13.55
N ILE A 46 -11.01 -15.27 -13.50
CA ILE A 46 -11.94 -14.96 -14.58
C ILE A 46 -11.28 -14.10 -15.66
N HIS A 47 -10.43 -13.15 -15.26
CA HIS A 47 -9.92 -12.10 -16.13
C HIS A 47 -8.44 -12.24 -16.51
N GLY A 48 -7.71 -13.16 -15.88
CA GLY A 48 -6.25 -13.22 -15.93
C GLY A 48 -5.62 -12.21 -14.97
N GLU A 49 -4.31 -12.33 -14.79
CA GLU A 49 -3.54 -11.25 -14.16
C GLU A 49 -3.50 -10.05 -15.13
N VAL A 50 -3.63 -8.84 -14.58
CA VAL A 50 -3.45 -7.63 -15.37
C VAL A 50 -1.94 -7.45 -15.55
N GLU A 51 -1.44 -7.68 -16.75
CA GLU A 51 -0.13 -7.18 -17.14
C GLU A 51 -0.26 -5.66 -17.30
N LEU A 52 0.30 -4.93 -16.34
CA LEU A 52 0.52 -3.50 -16.50
C LEU A 52 1.74 -3.40 -17.41
N ASP A 53 1.52 -3.00 -18.65
CA ASP A 53 2.62 -2.68 -19.52
C ASP A 53 3.37 -1.49 -18.91
N ASP A 54 4.66 -1.64 -18.68
CA ASP A 54 5.54 -0.57 -18.17
C ASP A 54 5.80 0.47 -19.29
N GLU A 55 4.85 0.69 -20.21
CA GLU A 55 4.93 1.68 -21.30
C GLU A 55 4.71 3.10 -20.74
N ASP A 56 5.62 3.51 -19.85
CA ASP A 56 5.99 4.89 -19.58
C ASP A 56 7.34 5.17 -20.31
N GLU A 57 7.31 5.26 -21.65
CA GLU A 57 8.41 5.82 -22.48
C GLU A 57 8.07 7.24 -22.98
#